data_AF-W4QNQ0-F1
#
_entry.id   AF-W4QNQ0-F1
#
_cell.length_a   1.000
_cell.length_b   1.000
_cell.length_c   1.000
_cell.angle_alpha   90.00
_cell.angle_beta   90.00
_cell.angle_gamma   90.00
#
_symmetry.space_group_name_H-M   'P 1'
#
loop_
_entity.id
_entity.type
_entity.pdbx_description
1 polymer ?
#
loop_
_entity_poly.entity_id
_entity_poly.type
_entity_poly.pdbx_seq_one_letter_code
_entity_poly.pdbx_strand_id
1 'polypeptide(L)'
;MMKKGAIIWIIIAIGLVVIGLIVPVSTKPADETRVIIDHTKNVYSSPACFDQAGLTNNLEETTFGYAIQIGYESESSCTETEYFGKRKPFLLAIFE
;
A
#
# COMPACT_ATOMS: atom_id res chain seq x y z
N MET A 1 28.06 -35.92 0.53
CA MET A 1 27.59 -36.07 -0.86
C MET A 1 26.10 -35.77 -0.89
N MET A 2 25.70 -34.55 -1.25
CA MET A 2 24.27 -34.18 -1.28
C MET A 2 23.56 -35.02 -2.34
N LYS A 3 22.46 -35.68 -1.98
CA LYS A 3 21.66 -36.46 -2.92
C LYS A 3 21.23 -35.53 -4.06
N LYS A 4 21.34 -35.97 -5.32
CA LYS A 4 21.01 -35.16 -6.51
C LYS A 4 19.62 -34.49 -6.41
N GLY A 5 18.67 -35.15 -5.74
CA GLY A 5 17.35 -34.59 -5.43
C GLY A 5 17.37 -33.36 -4.53
N ALA A 6 18.27 -33.28 -3.54
CA ALA A 6 18.38 -32.11 -2.67
C ALA A 6 18.87 -30.86 -3.42
N ILE A 7 19.75 -31.05 -4.40
CA ILE A 7 20.25 -29.94 -5.24
C ILE A 7 19.11 -29.38 -6.10
N ILE A 8 18.26 -30.25 -6.68
CA ILE A 8 17.10 -29.84 -7.48
C ILE A 8 16.14 -28.99 -6.64
N TRP A 9 15.82 -29.42 -5.41
CA TRP A 9 14.94 -28.66 -4.52
C TRP A 9 15.51 -27.29 -4.13
N ILE A 10 16.83 -27.20 -3.89
CA ILE A 10 17.48 -25.92 -3.60
C ILE A 10 17.36 -24.97 -4.79
N ILE A 11 17.60 -25.46 -6.01
CA ILE A 11 17.48 -24.64 -7.23
C ILE A 11 16.05 -24.13 -7.40
N ILE A 12 15.04 -24.98 -7.18
CA ILE A 12 13.63 -24.59 -7.26
C ILE A 12 13.30 -23.51 -6.22
N ALA A 13 13.73 -23.70 -4.97
CA ALA A 13 13.49 -22.74 -3.90
C ALA A 13 14.10 -21.37 -4.22
N ILE A 14 15.36 -21.34 -4.70
CA ILE A 14 16.02 -20.10 -5.14
C ILE A 14 15.25 -19.47 -6.29
N GLY A 15 14.82 -20.26 -7.28
CA GLY A 15 14.03 -19.77 -8.42
C GLY A 15 12.73 -19.08 -7.99
N LEU A 16 11.99 -19.67 -7.05
CA LEU A 16 10.76 -19.08 -6.51
C LEU A 16 11.02 -17.77 -5.76
N VAL A 17 12.09 -17.70 -4.97
CA VAL A 17 12.48 -16.47 -4.28
C VAL A 17 12.81 -15.36 -5.29
N VAL A 18 13.58 -15.67 -6.32
CA VAL A 18 13.95 -14.71 -7.37
C VAL A 18 12.70 -14.23 -8.12
N ILE A 19 11.79 -15.13 -8.51
CA ILE A 19 10.53 -14.76 -9.18
C ILE A 19 9.71 -13.83 -8.28
N GLY A 20 9.54 -14.17 -7.00
CA GLY A 20 8.79 -13.37 -6.04
C GLY A 20 9.39 -11.98 -5.76
N LEU A 21 10.71 -11.80 -5.98
CA LEU A 21 11.37 -10.50 -5.89
C LEU A 21 11.27 -9.68 -7.18
N ILE A 22 10.94 -10.29 -8.32
CA ILE A 22 10.85 -9.61 -9.62
C ILE A 22 9.42 -9.21 -9.96
N VAL A 23 8.41 -10.03 -9.60
CA VAL A 23 7.01 -9.76 -9.93
C VAL A 23 6.49 -8.58 -9.09
N PRO A 24 6.18 -7.42 -9.70
CA PRO A 24 5.64 -6.28 -8.97
C PRO A 24 4.14 -6.45 -8.74
N VAL A 25 3.68 -6.10 -7.54
CA VAL A 25 2.26 -6.04 -7.20
C VAL A 25 1.90 -4.65 -6.67
N SER A 26 0.67 -4.22 -6.93
CA SER A 26 0.12 -3.02 -6.31
C SER A 26 -0.26 -3.32 -4.88
N THR A 27 0.39 -2.62 -3.94
CA THR A 27 0.05 -2.68 -2.52
C THR A 27 -0.96 -1.60 -2.18
N LYS A 28 -1.90 -1.92 -1.29
CA LYS A 28 -2.70 -0.89 -0.62
C LYS A 28 -1.85 -0.26 0.48
N PRO A 29 -2.08 1.00 0.87
CA PRO A 29 -1.47 1.53 2.08
C PRO A 29 -1.87 0.67 3.29
N ALA A 30 -0.95 0.49 4.23
CA ALA A 30 -1.22 -0.21 5.48
C ALA A 30 -2.28 0.54 6.31
N ASP A 31 -3.03 -0.16 7.14
CA ASP A 31 -4.17 0.43 7.88
C ASP A 31 -3.74 1.58 8.79
N GLU A 32 -2.55 1.53 9.37
CA GLU A 32 -1.93 2.55 10.22
C GLU A 32 -1.34 3.73 9.43
N THR A 33 -1.40 3.72 8.10
CA THR A 33 -0.90 4.81 7.26
C THR A 33 -1.60 6.12 7.64
N ARG A 34 -0.83 7.15 7.99
CA ARG A 34 -1.37 8.48 8.32
C ARG A 34 -2.10 9.08 7.11
N VAL A 35 -3.32 9.55 7.34
CA VAL A 35 -4.17 10.29 6.41
C VAL A 35 -4.75 11.53 7.09
N ILE A 36 -5.23 12.47 6.30
CA ILE A 36 -6.01 13.63 6.76
C ILE A 36 -7.43 13.46 6.22
N ILE A 37 -8.44 13.47 7.08
CA ILE A 37 -9.85 13.38 6.67
C ILE A 37 -10.54 14.74 6.78
N ASP A 38 -11.54 14.96 5.92
CA ASP A 38 -12.47 16.09 5.97
C ASP A 38 -13.88 15.57 6.19
N HIS A 39 -14.45 15.86 7.37
CA HIS A 39 -15.78 15.39 7.74
C HIS A 39 -16.92 16.13 7.04
N THR A 40 -16.68 17.31 6.47
CA THR A 40 -17.67 18.02 5.67
C THR A 40 -17.86 17.35 4.32
N LYS A 41 -16.75 16.93 3.71
CA LYS A 41 -16.74 16.31 2.37
C LYS A 41 -16.79 14.79 2.39
N ASN A 42 -16.52 14.17 3.54
CA ASN A 42 -16.39 12.73 3.73
C ASN A 42 -15.32 12.12 2.83
N VAL A 43 -14.15 12.76 2.79
CA VAL A 43 -13.00 12.33 2.00
C VAL A 43 -11.74 12.25 2.85
N TYR A 44 -10.77 11.46 2.40
CA TYR A 44 -9.42 11.42 2.95
C TYR A 44 -8.39 11.91 1.92
N SER A 45 -7.32 12.52 2.40
CA SER A 45 -6.17 12.97 1.63
C SER A 45 -4.90 12.36 2.17
N SER A 46 -3.97 12.04 1.28
CA SER A 46 -2.58 11.85 1.67
C SER A 46 -2.02 13.17 2.22
N PRO A 47 -1.18 13.14 3.27
CA PRO A 47 -0.51 14.34 3.75
C PRO A 47 0.30 15.06 2.67
N ALA A 48 0.86 14.30 1.70
CA ALA A 48 1.61 14.87 0.59
C ALA A 48 0.74 15.64 -0.42
N CYS A 49 -0.56 15.37 -0.45
CA CYS A 49 -1.52 16.00 -1.36
C CYS A 49 -2.34 17.11 -0.67
N PHE A 50 -2.09 17.41 0.60
CA PHE A 50 -2.92 18.32 1.40
C PHE A 50 -3.07 19.72 0.79
N ASP A 51 -1.96 20.31 0.35
CA ASP A 51 -1.94 21.71 -0.14
C ASP A 51 -2.73 21.93 -1.44
N GLN A 52 -2.99 20.85 -2.17
CA GLN A 52 -3.76 20.85 -3.41
C GLN A 52 -5.15 20.21 -3.23
N ALA A 53 -5.40 19.59 -2.07
CA ALA A 53 -6.68 19.05 -1.71
C ALA A 53 -7.59 20.20 -1.32
N GLY A 54 -8.76 20.30 -1.93
CA GLY A 54 -9.69 21.41 -1.71
C GLY A 54 -10.44 21.29 -0.37
N LEU A 55 -9.79 20.84 0.70
CA LEU A 55 -10.42 20.47 1.97
C LEU A 55 -10.99 21.69 2.70
N THR A 56 -11.94 21.43 3.58
CA THR A 56 -12.52 22.42 4.51
C THR A 56 -11.73 22.48 5.81
N ASN A 57 -12.17 23.28 6.78
CA ASN A 57 -11.53 23.36 8.11
C ASN A 57 -12.07 22.31 9.11
N ASN A 58 -12.90 21.36 8.66
CA ASN A 58 -13.42 20.27 9.49
C ASN A 58 -12.53 19.02 9.36
N LEU A 59 -11.28 19.18 9.79
CA LEU A 59 -10.19 18.24 9.53
C LEU A 59 -9.82 17.41 10.75
N GLU A 60 -9.45 16.16 10.51
CA GLU A 60 -8.84 15.28 11.50
C GLU A 60 -7.66 14.52 10.87
N GLU A 61 -6.57 14.36 11.60
CA GLU A 61 -5.51 13.42 11.23
C GLU A 61 -5.76 12.06 11.88
N THR A 62 -5.74 11.01 11.07
CA THR A 62 -6.09 9.66 11.51
C THR A 62 -5.39 8.61 10.64
N THR A 63 -5.85 7.38 10.67
CA THR A 63 -5.29 6.27 9.91
C THR A 63 -6.14 5.92 8.69
N PHE A 64 -5.50 5.39 7.64
CA PHE A 64 -6.16 4.95 6.42
C PHE A 64 -7.24 3.91 6.72
N GLY A 65 -6.96 2.94 7.61
CA GLY A 65 -7.91 1.93 8.03
C GLY A 65 -9.18 2.54 8.65
N TYR A 66 -9.03 3.59 9.48
CA TYR A 66 -10.18 4.30 10.04
C TYR A 66 -10.98 5.04 8.96
N ALA A 67 -10.30 5.75 8.04
CA ALA A 67 -10.95 6.44 6.93
C ALA A 67 -11.78 5.49 6.05
N ILE A 68 -11.25 4.30 5.76
CA ILE A 68 -11.99 3.26 5.03
C ILE A 68 -13.14 2.68 5.86
N GLN A 69 -12.93 2.48 7.17
CA GLN A 69 -13.98 1.98 8.07
C GLN A 69 -15.21 2.90 8.12
N ILE A 70 -14.99 4.22 8.09
CA ILE A 70 -16.07 5.22 8.06
C ILE A 70 -16.57 5.51 6.64
N GLY A 71 -16.01 4.84 5.62
CA GLY A 71 -16.48 4.91 4.24
C GLY A 71 -16.07 6.17 3.48
N TYR A 72 -14.97 6.82 3.86
CA TYR A 72 -14.49 8.02 3.18
C TYR A 72 -13.72 7.65 1.92
N GLU A 73 -13.94 8.41 0.85
CA GLU A 73 -13.27 8.22 -0.43
C GLU A 73 -12.02 9.10 -0.55
N SER A 74 -11.13 8.80 -1.49
CA SER A 74 -9.98 9.67 -1.74
C SER A 74 -10.44 11.02 -2.27
N GLU A 75 -9.87 12.10 -1.75
CA GLU A 75 -10.23 13.46 -2.17
C GLU A 75 -9.91 13.74 -3.64
N SER A 76 -8.85 13.13 -4.17
CA SER A 76 -8.40 13.33 -5.55
C SER A 76 -7.48 12.20 -6.03
N SER A 77 -7.20 12.22 -7.34
CA SER A 77 -6.27 11.30 -7.99
C SER A 77 -4.84 11.39 -7.47
N CYS A 78 -4.43 12.51 -6.85
CA CYS A 78 -3.13 12.59 -6.16
C CYS A 78 -3.06 11.60 -5.01
N THR A 79 -4.08 11.61 -4.15
CA THR A 79 -4.17 10.72 -3.00
C THR A 79 -4.26 9.27 -3.45
N GLU A 80 -5.05 8.98 -4.49
CA GLU A 80 -5.10 7.65 -5.09
C GLU A 80 -3.73 7.21 -5.60
N THR A 81 -3.00 8.07 -6.31
CA THR A 81 -1.70 7.73 -6.90
C THR A 81 -0.65 7.50 -5.82
N GLU A 82 -0.63 8.33 -4.77
CA GLU A 82 0.31 8.20 -3.67
C GLU A 82 0.13 6.88 -2.90
N TYR A 83 -1.10 6.41 -2.78
CA TYR A 83 -1.42 5.19 -2.03
C TYR A 83 -1.53 3.93 -2.89
N PHE A 84 -2.17 3.98 -4.06
CA PHE A 84 -2.44 2.82 -4.93
C PHE A 84 -1.43 2.65 -6.08
N GLY A 85 -0.35 3.45 -6.11
CA GLY A 85 0.69 3.39 -7.13
C GLY A 85 1.99 2.68 -6.72
N LYS A 86 2.19 2.36 -5.43
CA LYS A 86 3.48 1.82 -4.97
C LYS A 86 3.58 0.33 -5.33
N ARG A 87 4.27 0.09 -6.44
CA ARG A 87 4.66 -1.27 -6.87
C ARG A 87 5.78 -1.77 -5.99
N LYS A 88 5.51 -2.85 -5.26
CA LYS A 88 6.53 -3.58 -4.50
C LYS A 88 6.67 -5.00 -5.07
N PRO A 89 7.85 -5.62 -4.97
CA PRO A 89 7.99 -7.05 -5.21
C PRO A 89 6.98 -7.85 -4.40
N PHE A 90 6.38 -8.87 -5.02
CA PHE A 90 5.38 -9.74 -4.40
C PHE A 90 5.83 -10.25 -3.03
N LEU A 91 7.08 -10.71 -2.90
CA LEU A 91 7.58 -11.22 -1.62
C LEU A 91 7.67 -10.17 -0.51
N LEU A 92 7.86 -8.89 -0.83
CA LEU A 92 7.84 -7.83 0.19
C LEU A 92 6.41 -7.43 0.53
N ALA A 93 5.52 -7.44 -0.47
CA ALA A 93 4.12 -7.08 -0.32
C ALA A 93 3.28 -8.04 0.54
N ILE A 94 3.70 -9.31 0.71
CA ILE A 94 2.94 -10.28 1.53
C ILE A 94 3.21 -10.19 3.04
N PHE A 95 4.22 -9.41 3.46
CA PHE A 95 4.61 -9.24 4.86
C PHE A 95 4.30 -7.84 5.41
N GLU A 96 3.60 -7.01 4.62
CA GLU A 96 2.95 -5.78 5.05
C GLU A 96 1.46 -6.05 5.28
#